data_AF-A0A3R6ZUF4-F1
#
_entry.id   AF-A0A3R6ZUF4-F1
#
_cell.length_a   1.000
_cell.length_b   1.000
_cell.length_c   1.000
_cell.angle_alpha   90.00
_cell.angle_beta   90.00
_cell.angle_gamma   90.00
#
_symmetry.space_group_name_H-M   'P 1'
#
loop_
_entity.id
_entity.type
_entity.pdbx_description
1 polymer ?
#
loop_
_entity_poly.entity_id
_entity_poly.type
_entity_poly.pdbx_seq_one_letter_code
_entity_poly.pdbx_strand_id
1 'polypeptide(L)'
;MTLPVTFLRLLRAQNEMVGQKRKKSAIAAEVDDELKEKRRVQWKLNQRNSRQKRTNLASTLTKENSDAAEAIEALERRLEALAGSAVVAREPMSVFRGNAAVRIIDEYYQVFQNGFATCPVQQQFQYDFVRKIMTTSTSFMNAQGAESVVNQWRLMTTSHHSLRIRPLSCEYMKEEDGVVVRAVS
;
A
#
# COMPACT_ATOMS: atom_id res chain seq x y z
N MET A 1 -89.48 -46.02 10.87
CA MET A 1 -89.19 -44.72 10.23
C MET A 1 -87.84 -44.81 9.54
N THR A 2 -87.86 -45.04 8.23
CA THR A 2 -86.67 -45.14 7.37
C THR A 2 -86.23 -43.75 6.93
N LEU A 3 -84.97 -43.39 7.16
CA LEU A 3 -84.43 -42.11 6.68
C LEU A 3 -84.53 -42.04 5.14
N PRO A 4 -84.92 -40.89 4.56
CA PRO A 4 -85.00 -40.74 3.12
C PRO A 4 -83.65 -41.04 2.46
N VAL A 5 -83.66 -41.79 1.36
CA VAL A 5 -82.46 -42.20 0.61
C VAL A 5 -81.58 -40.99 0.23
N THR A 6 -82.18 -39.83 0.03
CA THR A 6 -81.51 -38.54 -0.20
C THR A 6 -80.66 -38.07 0.99
N PHE A 7 -81.12 -38.26 2.23
CA PHE A 7 -80.38 -37.87 3.44
C PHE A 7 -79.14 -38.75 3.66
N LEU A 8 -79.25 -40.05 3.38
CA LEU A 8 -78.13 -40.99 3.44
C LEU A 8 -77.07 -40.70 2.35
N ARG A 9 -77.50 -40.25 1.15
CA ARG A 9 -76.58 -39.83 0.09
C ARG A 9 -75.82 -38.55 0.44
N LEU A 10 -76.49 -37.57 1.05
CA LEU A 10 -75.86 -36.33 1.52
C LEU A 10 -74.82 -36.58 2.61
N LEU A 11 -75.14 -37.40 3.61
CA LEU A 11 -74.19 -37.80 4.65
C LEU A 11 -72.97 -38.55 4.09
N ARG A 12 -73.18 -39.41 3.09
CA ARG A 12 -72.08 -40.11 2.41
C ARG A 12 -71.16 -39.13 1.67
N ALA A 13 -71.72 -38.23 0.88
CA ALA A 13 -70.95 -37.20 0.16
C ALA A 13 -70.18 -36.27 1.11
N GLN A 14 -70.78 -35.91 2.24
CA GLN A 14 -70.14 -35.07 3.25
C GLN A 14 -68.96 -35.80 3.93
N ASN A 15 -69.13 -37.09 4.26
CA ASN A 15 -68.05 -37.92 4.80
C ASN A 15 -66.91 -38.14 3.79
N GLU A 16 -67.22 -38.32 2.50
CA GLU A 16 -66.22 -38.45 1.44
C GLU A 16 -65.42 -37.16 1.25
N MET A 17 -66.08 -36.00 1.27
CA MET A 17 -65.41 -34.69 1.20
C MET A 17 -64.49 -34.43 2.41
N VAL A 18 -64.94 -34.78 3.62
CA VAL A 18 -64.11 -34.66 4.84
C VAL A 18 -62.91 -35.61 4.77
N GLY A 19 -63.10 -36.84 4.29
CA GLY A 19 -62.02 -37.80 4.06
C GLY A 19 -60.99 -37.31 3.04
N GLN A 20 -61.44 -36.69 1.93
CA GLN A 20 -60.55 -36.10 0.93
C GLN A 20 -59.77 -34.90 1.47
N LYS A 21 -60.40 -34.03 2.27
CA LYS A 21 -59.70 -32.90 2.92
C LYS A 21 -58.60 -33.38 3.88
N ARG A 22 -58.89 -34.40 4.71
CA ARG A 22 -57.92 -35.01 5.62
C ARG A 22 -56.75 -35.68 4.89
N LYS A 23 -57.02 -36.34 3.75
CA LYS A 23 -55.96 -36.92 2.91
C LYS A 23 -55.07 -35.83 2.31
N LYS A 24 -55.65 -34.75 1.78
CA LYS A 24 -54.87 -33.61 1.24
C LYS A 24 -54.03 -32.92 2.31
N SER A 25 -54.54 -32.73 3.52
CA SER A 25 -53.76 -32.14 4.61
C SER A 25 -52.63 -33.05 5.09
N ALA A 26 -52.84 -34.36 5.12
CA ALA A 26 -51.79 -35.32 5.46
C ALA A 26 -50.65 -35.33 4.42
N ILE A 27 -50.99 -35.35 3.13
CA ILE A 27 -50.00 -35.26 2.04
C ILE A 27 -49.24 -33.93 2.10
N ALA A 28 -49.93 -32.82 2.37
CA ALA A 28 -49.27 -31.50 2.49
C ALA A 28 -48.31 -31.43 3.69
N ALA A 29 -48.65 -32.07 4.82
CA ALA A 29 -47.79 -32.15 5.99
C ALA A 29 -46.54 -33.00 5.71
N GLU A 30 -46.69 -34.13 5.02
CA GLU A 30 -45.58 -35.00 4.62
C GLU A 30 -44.60 -34.29 3.67
N VAL A 31 -45.13 -33.53 2.70
CA VAL A 31 -44.31 -32.70 1.78
C VAL A 31 -43.57 -31.57 2.54
N ASP A 32 -44.22 -30.92 3.51
CA ASP A 32 -43.57 -29.88 4.32
C ASP A 32 -42.46 -30.44 5.20
N ASP A 33 -42.65 -31.64 5.77
CA ASP A 33 -41.62 -32.32 6.57
C ASP A 33 -40.44 -32.77 5.70
N GLU A 34 -40.69 -33.26 4.48
CA GLU A 34 -39.62 -33.56 3.52
C GLU A 34 -38.82 -32.30 3.13
N LEU A 35 -39.50 -31.17 2.93
CA LEU A 35 -38.86 -29.88 2.65
C LEU A 35 -38.04 -29.36 3.83
N LYS A 36 -38.53 -29.53 5.06
CA LYS A 36 -37.77 -29.18 6.28
C LYS A 36 -36.49 -30.02 6.38
N GLU A 37 -36.58 -31.32 6.10
CA GLU A 37 -35.41 -32.19 6.17
C GLU A 37 -34.38 -31.84 5.09
N LYS A 38 -34.83 -31.60 3.84
CA LYS A 38 -33.95 -31.09 2.77
C LYS A 38 -33.25 -29.79 3.17
N ARG A 39 -33.98 -28.83 3.79
CA ARG A 39 -33.39 -27.57 4.30
C ARG A 39 -32.35 -27.82 5.39
N ARG A 40 -32.60 -28.74 6.33
CA ARG A 40 -31.63 -29.09 7.39
C ARG A 40 -30.36 -29.71 6.81
N VAL A 41 -30.49 -30.63 5.86
CA VAL A 41 -29.34 -31.25 5.18
C VAL A 41 -28.53 -30.19 4.42
N GLN A 42 -29.21 -29.32 3.66
CA GLN A 42 -28.55 -28.24 2.92
C GLN A 42 -27.84 -27.24 3.85
N TRP A 43 -28.47 -26.89 4.98
CA TRP A 43 -27.86 -26.00 5.97
C TRP A 43 -26.58 -26.61 6.57
N LYS A 44 -26.60 -27.89 6.95
CA LYS A 44 -25.42 -28.61 7.45
C LYS A 44 -24.30 -28.64 6.39
N LEU A 45 -24.65 -28.91 5.13
CA LEU A 45 -23.69 -28.92 4.02
C LEU A 45 -23.08 -27.54 3.79
N ASN A 46 -23.89 -26.49 3.75
CA ASN A 46 -23.41 -25.12 3.59
C ASN A 46 -22.53 -24.67 4.75
N GLN A 47 -22.88 -25.06 5.99
CA GLN A 47 -22.07 -24.76 7.17
C GLN A 47 -20.70 -25.44 7.08
N ARG A 48 -20.66 -26.73 6.69
CA ARG A 48 -19.41 -27.45 6.46
C ARG A 48 -18.59 -26.81 5.35
N ASN A 49 -19.20 -26.49 4.21
CA ASN A 49 -18.52 -25.84 3.09
C ASN A 49 -17.97 -24.46 3.45
N SER A 50 -18.72 -23.67 4.22
CA SER A 50 -18.27 -22.35 4.69
C SER A 50 -17.09 -22.45 5.67
N ARG A 51 -17.08 -23.47 6.54
CA ARG A 51 -15.92 -23.76 7.39
C ARG A 51 -14.72 -24.19 6.55
N GLN A 52 -14.92 -25.11 5.60
CA GLN A 52 -13.86 -25.59 4.70
C GLN A 52 -13.26 -24.45 3.85
N LYS A 53 -14.08 -23.55 3.32
CA LYS A 53 -13.61 -22.38 2.57
C LYS A 53 -12.72 -21.48 3.43
N ARG A 54 -13.10 -21.24 4.68
CA ARG A 54 -12.31 -20.44 5.62
C ARG A 54 -10.99 -21.12 5.98
N THR A 55 -10.99 -22.42 6.22
CA THR A 55 -9.75 -23.17 6.51
C THR A 55 -8.81 -23.17 5.30
N ASN A 56 -9.35 -23.38 4.09
CA ASN A 56 -8.56 -23.35 2.85
C ASN A 56 -7.99 -21.96 2.57
N LEU A 57 -8.77 -20.89 2.82
CA LEU A 57 -8.28 -19.53 2.66
C LEU A 57 -7.16 -19.22 3.66
N ALA A 58 -7.34 -19.60 4.93
CA ALA A 58 -6.32 -19.42 5.95
C ALA A 58 -5.03 -20.18 5.62
N SER A 59 -5.12 -21.42 5.13
CA SER A 59 -3.96 -22.21 4.70
C SER A 59 -3.27 -21.61 3.48
N THR A 60 -4.04 -21.02 2.56
CA THR A 60 -3.49 -20.35 1.36
C THR A 60 -2.72 -19.10 1.77
N LEU A 61 -3.33 -18.23 2.59
CA LEU A 61 -2.69 -17.00 3.06
C LEU A 61 -1.44 -17.27 3.91
N THR A 62 -1.45 -18.32 4.74
CA THR A 62 -0.25 -18.71 5.51
C THR A 62 0.88 -19.17 4.61
N LYS A 63 0.56 -19.93 3.55
CA LYS A 63 1.54 -20.31 2.54
C LYS A 63 2.08 -19.09 1.79
N GLU A 64 1.22 -18.21 1.29
CA GLU A 64 1.62 -17.00 0.57
C GLU A 64 2.51 -16.08 1.43
N ASN A 65 2.20 -15.92 2.72
CA ASN A 65 3.06 -15.17 3.65
C ASN A 65 4.42 -15.84 3.86
N SER A 66 4.46 -17.17 3.94
CA SER A 66 5.73 -17.92 4.05
C SER A 66 6.56 -17.74 2.79
N ASP A 67 5.96 -17.93 1.61
CA ASP A 67 6.62 -17.78 0.31
C ASP A 67 7.14 -16.33 0.13
N ALA A 68 6.38 -15.32 0.57
CA ALA A 68 6.80 -13.92 0.54
C ALA A 68 7.95 -13.64 1.52
N ALA A 69 7.93 -14.20 2.72
CA ALA A 69 9.02 -14.05 3.69
C ALA A 69 10.33 -14.67 3.16
N GLU A 70 10.25 -15.85 2.54
CA GLU A 70 11.40 -16.50 1.89
C GLU A 70 11.94 -15.66 0.73
N ALA A 71 11.05 -15.05 -0.07
CA ALA A 71 11.45 -14.16 -1.17
C ALA A 71 12.14 -12.88 -0.66
N ILE A 72 11.64 -12.27 0.42
CA ILE A 72 12.28 -11.12 1.07
C ILE A 72 13.69 -11.52 1.54
N GLU A 73 13.80 -12.64 2.26
CA GLU A 73 15.09 -13.09 2.77
C GLU A 73 16.08 -13.40 1.62
N ALA A 74 15.62 -13.99 0.52
CA ALA A 74 16.44 -14.22 -0.67
C ALA A 74 16.90 -12.90 -1.32
N LEU A 75 16.03 -11.89 -1.41
CA LEU A 75 16.38 -10.57 -1.93
C LEU A 75 17.36 -9.84 -1.02
N GLU A 76 17.18 -9.93 0.30
CA GLU A 76 18.11 -9.37 1.29
C GLU A 76 19.49 -10.03 1.20
N ARG A 77 19.56 -11.37 1.12
CA ARG A 77 20.83 -12.09 0.88
C ARG A 77 21.49 -11.67 -0.45
N ARG A 78 20.70 -11.43 -1.50
CA ARG A 78 21.22 -10.95 -2.78
C ARG A 78 21.73 -9.52 -2.70
N LEU A 79 21.05 -8.64 -1.96
CA LEU A 79 21.52 -7.29 -1.66
C LEU A 79 22.83 -7.33 -0.89
N GLU A 80 22.96 -8.19 0.13
CA GLU A 80 24.18 -8.37 0.90
C GLU A 80 25.34 -8.89 0.03
N ALA A 81 25.07 -9.87 -0.83
CA ALA A 81 26.07 -10.40 -1.76
C ALA A 81 26.53 -9.33 -2.78
N LEU A 82 25.61 -8.50 -3.28
CA LEU A 82 25.93 -7.37 -4.15
C LEU A 82 26.67 -6.26 -3.40
N ALA A 83 26.31 -5.98 -2.15
CA ALA A 83 27.01 -5.04 -1.29
C ALA A 83 28.45 -5.49 -1.05
N GLY A 84 28.67 -6.80 -0.78
CA GLY A 84 29.98 -7.42 -0.64
C GLY A 84 30.80 -7.45 -1.93
N SER A 85 30.16 -7.61 -3.09
CA SER A 85 30.83 -7.57 -4.40
C SER A 85 31.14 -6.14 -4.88
N ALA A 86 30.43 -5.12 -4.38
CA ALA A 86 30.66 -3.71 -4.70
C ALA A 86 31.74 -3.05 -3.83
N VAL A 87 32.37 -3.80 -2.91
CA VAL A 87 33.43 -3.34 -1.98
C VAL A 87 34.73 -2.91 -2.70
N VAL A 88 34.84 -3.07 -4.01
CA VAL A 88 35.96 -2.48 -4.79
C VAL A 88 35.71 -1.01 -5.19
N ALA A 89 34.51 -0.43 -4.99
CA ALA A 89 34.29 0.99 -5.36
C ALA A 89 33.31 1.81 -4.48
N ARG A 90 32.73 1.27 -3.41
CA ARG A 90 31.97 2.07 -2.44
C ARG A 90 32.45 1.79 -1.03
N GLU A 91 33.19 2.73 -0.46
CA GLU A 91 33.46 2.78 0.98
C GLU A 91 32.12 2.67 1.75
N PRO A 92 32.11 1.96 2.88
CA PRO A 92 30.88 1.61 3.58
C PRO A 92 30.14 2.85 4.06
N MET A 93 28.82 2.88 3.82
CA MET A 93 27.87 3.80 4.45
C MET A 93 27.96 3.66 5.97
N SER A 94 28.87 4.42 6.60
CA SER A 94 28.91 4.57 8.05
C SER A 94 27.66 5.32 8.49
N VAL A 95 26.69 4.58 9.05
CA VAL A 95 25.38 5.05 9.55
C VAL A 95 25.48 6.20 10.57
N PHE A 96 26.69 6.57 11.03
CA PHE A 96 26.88 7.66 11.99
C PHE A 96 27.79 8.81 11.51
N ARG A 97 28.49 8.70 10.36
CA ARG A 97 29.31 9.81 9.79
C ARG A 97 29.39 9.87 8.27
N GLY A 98 28.99 8.83 7.54
CA GLY A 98 28.77 8.87 6.10
C GLY A 98 27.27 9.08 5.85
N ASN A 99 26.76 10.27 5.53
CA ASN A 99 27.40 11.26 4.69
C ASN A 99 26.73 12.63 4.87
N ALA A 100 27.05 13.33 5.96
CA ALA A 100 26.43 14.62 6.28
C ALA A 100 26.51 15.60 5.09
N ALA A 101 27.61 15.56 4.32
CA ALA A 101 27.78 16.33 3.10
C ALA A 101 26.72 15.97 2.03
N VAL A 102 26.51 14.69 1.71
CA VAL A 102 25.48 14.27 0.74
C VAL A 102 24.09 14.69 1.20
N ARG A 103 23.77 14.52 2.49
CA ARG A 103 22.48 14.94 3.04
C ARG A 103 22.25 16.44 2.92
N ILE A 104 23.27 17.24 3.23
CA ILE A 104 23.22 18.70 3.10
C ILE A 104 23.03 19.10 1.63
N ILE A 105 23.70 18.41 0.70
CA ILE A 105 23.58 18.69 -0.73
C ILE A 105 22.21 18.23 -1.28
N ASP A 106 21.70 17.08 -0.86
CA ASP A 106 20.34 16.65 -1.19
C ASP A 106 19.30 17.68 -0.72
N GLU A 107 19.43 18.14 0.53
CA GLU A 107 18.56 19.18 1.09
C GLU A 107 18.72 20.50 0.32
N TYR A 108 19.94 20.89 -0.04
CA TYR A 108 20.19 22.07 -0.88
C TYR A 108 19.43 22.00 -2.21
N TYR A 109 19.48 20.88 -2.92
CA TYR A 109 18.72 20.75 -4.17
C TYR A 109 17.20 20.71 -3.94
N GLN A 110 16.72 20.19 -2.81
CA GLN A 110 15.29 20.27 -2.48
C GLN A 110 14.83 21.71 -2.21
N VAL A 111 15.63 22.48 -1.47
CA VAL A 111 15.35 23.88 -1.13
C VAL A 111 15.28 24.77 -2.38
N PHE A 112 16.11 24.48 -3.38
CA PHE A 112 16.19 25.24 -4.63
C PHE A 112 15.59 24.52 -5.84
N GLN A 113 14.79 23.46 -5.63
CA GLN A 113 14.30 22.61 -6.74
C GLN A 113 13.50 23.38 -7.80
N ASN A 114 12.85 24.48 -7.40
CA ASN A 114 12.05 25.36 -8.25
C ASN A 114 12.73 26.73 -8.45
N GLY A 115 14.04 26.81 -8.23
CA GLY A 115 14.79 28.06 -8.24
C GLY A 115 14.63 28.90 -6.97
N PHE A 116 14.90 30.19 -7.11
CA PHE A 116 14.78 31.19 -6.05
C PHE A 116 13.32 31.60 -5.86
N ALA A 117 12.85 31.57 -4.63
CA ALA A 117 11.45 31.81 -4.31
C ALA A 117 11.02 33.24 -4.64
N THR A 118 9.73 33.42 -4.95
CA THR A 118 9.10 34.75 -5.13
C THR A 118 8.46 35.26 -3.85
N CYS A 119 8.05 34.37 -2.94
CA CYS A 119 7.47 34.71 -1.65
C CYS A 119 8.55 35.13 -0.65
N PRO A 120 8.43 36.29 0.04
CA PRO A 120 9.44 36.78 0.99
C PRO A 120 9.79 35.80 2.10
N VAL A 121 8.82 35.04 2.62
CA VAL A 121 9.04 34.05 3.69
C VAL A 121 9.94 32.92 3.20
N GLN A 122 9.69 32.43 1.98
CA GLN A 122 10.50 31.36 1.37
C GLN A 122 11.87 31.87 0.94
N GLN A 123 11.98 33.12 0.49
CA GLN A 123 13.27 33.75 0.21
C GLN A 123 14.13 33.80 1.48
N GLN A 124 13.57 34.27 2.59
CA GLN A 124 14.29 34.31 3.87
C GLN A 124 14.76 32.92 4.30
N PHE A 125 13.89 31.90 4.16
CA PHE A 125 14.26 30.52 4.42
C PHE A 125 15.43 30.04 3.56
N GLN A 126 15.40 30.31 2.24
CA GLN A 126 16.49 29.97 1.33
C GLN A 126 17.80 30.69 1.69
N TYR A 127 17.73 31.97 2.08
CA TYR A 127 18.88 32.73 2.59
C TYR A 127 19.48 32.12 3.85
N ASP A 128 18.63 31.86 4.85
CA ASP A 128 19.06 31.31 6.14
C ASP A 128 19.64 29.91 5.99
N PHE A 129 19.08 29.11 5.08
CA PHE A 129 19.60 27.78 4.75
C PHE A 129 21.03 27.87 4.21
N VAL A 130 21.27 28.70 3.19
CA VAL A 130 22.61 28.84 2.58
C VAL A 130 23.63 29.35 3.61
N ARG A 131 23.26 30.32 4.46
CA ARG A 131 24.14 30.83 5.53
C ARG A 131 24.47 29.80 6.61
N LYS A 132 23.65 28.77 6.80
CA LYS A 132 23.92 27.69 7.77
C LYS A 132 24.93 26.68 7.23
N ILE A 133 24.97 26.45 5.92
CA ILE A 133 25.79 25.41 5.30
C ILE A 133 27.04 25.95 4.59
N MET A 134 27.14 27.27 4.40
CA MET A 134 28.26 27.94 3.74
C MET A 134 28.90 28.99 4.67
N THR A 135 30.20 29.16 4.51
CA THR A 135 31.00 30.14 5.27
C THR A 135 31.28 31.37 4.43
N THR A 136 31.87 32.40 5.06
CA THR A 136 32.38 33.58 4.33
C THR A 136 33.53 33.24 3.40
N SER A 137 34.22 32.12 3.62
CA SER A 137 35.30 31.63 2.75
C SER A 137 34.80 30.77 1.59
N THR A 138 33.52 30.38 1.56
CA THR A 138 32.97 29.56 0.48
C THR A 138 33.17 30.24 -0.87
N SER A 139 33.84 29.55 -1.78
CA SER A 139 33.95 29.97 -3.18
C SER A 139 32.81 29.32 -3.97
N PHE A 140 32.09 30.11 -4.75
CA PHE A 140 31.05 29.62 -5.64
C PHE A 140 31.16 30.36 -6.98
N MET A 141 31.54 29.61 -8.02
CA MET A 141 31.92 30.18 -9.32
C MET A 141 32.99 31.26 -9.14
N ASN A 142 32.77 32.47 -9.68
CA ASN A 142 33.72 33.59 -9.61
C ASN A 142 33.45 34.54 -8.42
N ALA A 143 32.77 34.06 -7.38
CA ALA A 143 32.38 34.88 -6.23
C ALA A 143 32.63 34.15 -4.90
N GLN A 144 32.56 34.91 -3.80
CA GLN A 144 32.86 34.43 -2.45
C GLN A 144 31.71 34.72 -1.48
N GLY A 145 31.50 33.79 -0.56
CA GLY A 145 30.53 33.84 0.53
C GLY A 145 29.14 33.32 0.17
N ALA A 146 28.36 32.99 1.20
CA ALA A 146 26.98 32.51 1.10
C ALA A 146 26.07 33.39 0.23
N GLU A 147 26.21 34.72 0.30
CA GLU A 147 25.40 35.67 -0.47
C GLU A 147 25.56 35.50 -1.99
N SER A 148 26.75 35.12 -2.43
CA SER A 148 27.01 34.91 -3.85
C SER A 148 26.16 33.79 -4.43
N VAL A 149 25.95 32.72 -3.67
CA VAL A 149 25.14 31.57 -4.09
C VAL A 149 23.68 31.96 -4.25
N VAL A 150 23.14 32.72 -3.29
CA VAL A 150 21.74 33.16 -3.36
C VAL A 150 21.51 34.14 -4.51
N ASN A 151 22.45 35.06 -4.74
CA ASN A 151 22.40 35.98 -5.88
C ASN A 151 22.41 35.23 -7.22
N GLN A 152 23.18 34.14 -7.33
CA GLN A 152 23.18 33.32 -8.55
C GLN A 152 21.86 32.59 -8.75
N TRP A 153 21.26 32.01 -7.71
CA TRP A 153 19.93 31.41 -7.81
C TRP A 153 18.87 32.43 -8.23
N ARG A 154 18.92 33.64 -7.67
CA ARG A 154 18.04 34.75 -8.05
C ARG A 154 18.20 35.08 -9.54
N LEU A 155 19.43 35.29 -10.00
CA LEU A 155 19.72 35.62 -11.40
C LEU A 155 19.25 34.50 -12.36
N MET A 156 19.57 33.25 -12.04
CA MET A 156 19.21 32.09 -12.85
C MET A 156 17.69 31.95 -12.97
N THR A 157 16.96 32.17 -11.88
CA THR A 157 15.48 32.08 -11.84
C THR A 157 14.83 33.25 -12.57
N THR A 158 15.39 34.47 -12.48
CA THR A 158 14.88 35.61 -13.27
C THR A 158 15.01 35.39 -14.77
N SER A 159 16.04 34.66 -15.20
CA SER A 159 16.26 34.32 -16.61
C SER A 159 15.41 33.13 -17.06
N HIS A 160 15.04 32.22 -16.14
CA HIS A 160 14.32 30.98 -16.41
C HIS A 160 13.20 30.74 -15.40
N HIS A 161 12.03 31.33 -15.66
CA HIS A 161 10.87 31.27 -14.77
C HIS A 161 10.27 29.86 -14.58
N SER A 162 10.59 28.90 -15.46
CA SER A 162 10.17 27.50 -15.38
C SER A 162 11.29 26.55 -14.95
N LEU A 163 12.36 27.07 -14.33
CA LEU A 163 13.51 26.26 -13.91
C LEU A 163 13.09 25.18 -12.90
N ARG A 164 13.49 23.95 -13.18
CA ARG A 164 13.41 22.84 -12.24
C ARG A 164 14.72 22.09 -12.22
N ILE A 165 15.33 22.00 -11.04
CA ILE A 165 16.60 21.31 -10.84
C ILE A 165 16.38 20.23 -9.80
N ARG A 166 16.61 18.97 -10.18
CA ARG A 166 16.55 17.83 -9.28
C ARG A 166 17.56 16.78 -9.73
N PRO A 167 18.60 16.49 -8.94
CA PRO A 167 19.52 15.41 -9.26
C PRO A 167 18.81 14.05 -9.14
N LEU A 168 19.23 13.09 -9.97
CA LEU A 168 18.86 11.68 -9.89
C LEU A 168 19.47 11.02 -8.64
N SER A 169 20.72 11.36 -8.35
CA SER A 169 21.44 10.92 -7.16
C SER A 169 22.53 11.92 -6.77
N CYS A 170 22.93 11.90 -5.51
CA CYS A 170 24.13 12.58 -5.02
C CYS A 170 25.14 11.53 -4.55
N GLU A 171 26.32 11.54 -5.15
CA GLU A 171 27.38 10.58 -4.90
C GLU A 171 28.51 11.24 -4.11
N TYR A 172 29.01 10.53 -3.11
CA TYR A 172 30.14 11.00 -2.33
C TYR A 172 31.45 10.52 -2.91
N MET A 173 32.41 11.42 -2.92
CA MET A 173 33.78 11.20 -3.33
C MET A 173 34.69 11.82 -2.27
N LYS A 174 35.59 11.00 -1.72
CA LYS A 174 36.62 11.48 -0.80
C LYS A 174 37.84 11.92 -1.60
N GLU A 175 38.34 13.11 -1.31
CA GLU A 175 39.60 13.62 -1.85
C GLU A 175 40.62 13.79 -0.71
N GLU A 176 41.90 13.97 -1.05
CA GLU A 176 42.98 14.06 -0.05
C GLU A 176 42.74 15.17 0.97
N ASP A 177 42.26 16.33 0.51
CA ASP A 177 42.03 17.53 1.32
C ASP A 177 40.55 17.79 1.64
N GLY A 178 39.64 16.84 1.35
CA GLY A 178 38.23 17.09 1.62
C GLY A 178 37.24 16.08 1.06
N VAL A 179 36.03 16.58 0.84
CA VAL A 179 34.87 15.82 0.39
C VAL A 179 34.27 16.51 -0.81
N VAL A 180 34.06 15.75 -1.87
CA VAL A 180 33.30 16.15 -3.05
C VAL A 180 31.97 15.40 -3.05
N VAL A 181 30.89 16.13 -3.31
CA VAL A 181 29.58 15.54 -3.58
C VAL A 181 29.22 15.83 -5.02
N ARG A 182 29.08 14.77 -5.81
CA ARG A 182 28.69 14.85 -7.21
C ARG A 182 27.18 14.67 -7.34
N ALA A 183 26.50 15.71 -7.79
CA ALA A 183 25.11 15.60 -8.22
C ALA A 183 25.06 14.99 -9.63
N VAL A 184 24.36 13.87 -9.78
CA VAL A 184 24.12 13.19 -11.06
C VAL A 184 22.78 13.67 -11.60
N SER A 185 22.79 14.25 -12.79
CA SER A 185 21.60 14.73 -13.52
C SER A 185 21.24 13.82 -14.68
#